data_AF-A0AAU2CDZ3-F1
#
_entry.id   AF-A0AAU2CDZ3-F1
#
_cell.length_a   1.000
_cell.length_b   1.000
_cell.length_c   1.000
_cell.angle_alpha   90.00
_cell.angle_beta   90.00
_cell.angle_gamma   90.00
#
_symmetry.space_group_name_H-M   'P 1'
#
loop_
_entity.id
_entity.type
_entity.pdbx_description
1 polymer ?
#
loop_
_entity_poly.entity_id
_entity_poly.type
_entity_poly.pdbx_seq_one_letter_code
_entity_poly.pdbx_strand_id
1 'polypeptide(L)'
;MDVIELLPRLHLLRFPVGQACLWRDGGELTLVDAGPPGSGGAVAEAVTALGYRPGSVRRIVLTHFHALDRPRALASFRRLASLDTDMACFGHGDPVTTGASAVLRKAAEDHSAPR
;
A
#
# COMPACT_ATOMS: atom_id res chain seq x y z
N MET A 1 4.43 2.66 15.21
CA MET A 1 4.38 2.40 13.76
C MET A 1 5.02 1.05 13.58
N ASP A 2 4.35 0.13 12.90
CA ASP A 2 4.86 -1.23 12.72
C ASP A 2 5.46 -1.38 11.33
N VAL A 3 6.60 -2.06 11.25
CA VAL A 3 7.22 -2.45 9.99
C VAL A 3 6.93 -3.93 9.79
N ILE A 4 6.22 -4.26 8.72
CA ILE A 4 5.84 -5.64 8.39
C ILE A 4 6.53 -6.01 7.09
N GLU A 5 7.43 -7.00 7.12
CA GLU A 5 8.00 -7.55 5.89
C GLU A 5 6.94 -8.39 5.17
N LEU A 6 6.58 -7.98 3.94
CA LEU A 6 5.62 -8.71 3.10
C LEU A 6 6.34 -9.63 2.12
N LEU A 7 7.44 -9.15 1.54
CA LEU A 7 8.34 -9.89 0.67
C LEU A 7 9.79 -9.43 0.97
N PRO A 8 10.83 -10.18 0.54
CA PRO A 8 12.22 -9.77 0.71
C PRO A 8 12.57 -8.39 0.14
N ARG A 9 11.70 -7.80 -0.70
CA ARG A 9 11.88 -6.45 -1.24
C ARG A 9 10.71 -5.51 -0.95
N LEU A 10 9.73 -5.92 -0.15
CA LEU A 10 8.52 -5.12 0.09
C LEU A 10 8.17 -5.14 1.57
N HIS A 11 8.11 -3.95 2.17
CA HIS A 11 7.71 -3.77 3.57
C HIS A 11 6.50 -2.86 3.63
N LEU A 12 5.57 -3.17 4.52
CA LEU A 12 4.46 -2.31 4.87
C LEU A 12 4.80 -1.50 6.12
N LEU A 13 4.63 -0.18 6.03
CA LEU A 13 4.74 0.76 7.14
C LEU A 13 3.34 1.08 7.63
N ARG A 14 2.97 0.52 8.79
CA ARG A 14 1.64 0.68 9.37
C ARG A 14 1.64 1.79 10.41
N PHE A 15 0.81 2.81 10.19
CA PHE A 15 0.58 3.92 11.12
C PHE A 15 -0.72 3.69 11.91
N PRO A 16 -0.96 4.45 13.00
CA PRO A 16 -2.25 4.40 13.70
C PRO A 16 -3.45 4.69 12.77
N VAL A 17 -3.24 5.50 11.73
CA VAL A 17 -4.22 5.79 10.68
C VAL A 17 -3.51 5.72 9.33
N GLY A 18 -3.90 4.77 8.47
CA GLY A 18 -3.32 4.58 7.14
C GLY A 18 -1.98 3.81 7.12
N GLN A 19 -1.49 3.55 5.92
CA GLN A 19 -0.23 2.83 5.69
C GLN A 19 0.50 3.31 4.44
N ALA A 20 1.77 2.95 4.34
CA ALA A 20 2.64 3.17 3.18
C ALA A 20 3.42 1.89 2.89
N CYS A 21 3.89 1.69 1.65
CA CYS A 21 4.75 0.55 1.30
C CYS A 21 6.16 1.04 0.96
N LEU A 22 7.18 0.32 1.42
CA LEU A 22 8.57 0.54 1.06
C LEU A 22 9.04 -0.60 0.16
N TRP A 23 9.29 -0.28 -1.10
CA TRP A 23 9.84 -1.19 -2.09
C TRP A 23 11.36 -1.00 -2.19
N ARG A 24 12.11 -2.11 -2.09
CA ARG A 24 13.56 -2.16 -2.23
C ARG A 24 13.94 -2.57 -3.64
N ASP A 25 14.77 -1.78 -4.30
CA ASP A 25 15.37 -2.12 -5.58
C ASP A 25 16.88 -1.95 -5.51
N GLY A 26 17.58 -3.05 -5.23
CA GLY A 26 19.02 -3.03 -4.93
C GLY A 26 19.36 -2.15 -3.72
N GLY A 27 20.20 -1.13 -3.94
CA GLY A 27 20.59 -0.14 -2.92
C GLY A 27 19.66 1.06 -2.80
N GLU A 28 18.60 1.13 -3.61
CA GLU A 28 17.66 2.24 -3.65
C GLU A 28 16.28 1.82 -3.11
N LEU A 29 15.53 2.80 -2.60
CA LEU A 29 14.20 2.61 -2.06
C LEU A 29 13.18 3.45 -2.83
N THR A 30 12.01 2.86 -3.06
CA THR A 30 10.81 3.54 -3.54
C THR A 30 9.76 3.50 -2.44
N LEU A 31 9.35 4.66 -1.95
CA LEU A 31 8.24 4.79 -1.02
C LEU A 31 6.93 4.92 -1.82
N VAL A 32 5.92 4.14 -1.47
CA VAL A 32 4.58 4.20 -2.04
C VAL A 32 3.62 4.69 -0.95
N ASP A 33 2.97 5.82 -1.19
CA ASP A 33 2.25 6.66 -0.23
C ASP A 33 3.12 7.23 0.91
N ALA A 34 2.58 8.20 1.65
CA ALA A 34 3.34 8.92 2.70
C ALA A 34 2.79 8.71 4.12
N GLY A 35 1.72 7.91 4.27
CA GLY A 35 0.97 7.83 5.51
C GLY A 35 0.24 9.15 5.85
N PRO A 36 -0.26 9.29 7.10
CA PRO A 36 -0.97 10.50 7.53
C PRO A 36 -0.02 11.71 7.68
N PRO A 37 -0.55 12.95 7.74
CA PRO A 37 0.26 14.14 7.96
C PRO A 37 1.18 14.02 9.18
N GLY A 38 2.45 14.43 9.03
CA GLY A 38 3.46 14.36 10.09
C GLY A 38 4.27 13.05 10.13
N SER A 39 3.97 12.06 9.28
CA SER A 39 4.62 10.74 9.30
C SER A 39 6.08 10.72 8.81
N GLY A 40 6.61 11.83 8.28
CA GLY A 40 7.94 11.87 7.67
C GLY A 40 9.09 11.44 8.59
N GLY A 41 9.03 11.80 9.88
CA GLY A 41 10.03 11.36 10.87
C GLY A 41 10.01 9.84 11.08
N ALA A 42 8.83 9.27 11.28
CA ALA A 42 8.64 7.83 11.46
C ALA A 42 9.09 7.03 10.23
N VAL A 43 8.85 7.55 9.02
CA VAL A 43 9.35 6.94 7.78
C VAL A 43 10.88 6.96 7.73
N ALA A 44 11.53 8.07 8.09
CA ALA A 44 12.99 8.17 8.09
C ALA A 44 13.65 7.22 9.12
N GLU A 45 13.02 7.07 10.30
CA GLU A 45 13.43 6.09 11.32
C GLU A 45 13.31 4.66 10.80
N ALA A 46 12.19 4.33 10.16
CA ALA A 46 11.98 3.00 9.57
C ALA A 46 13.02 2.66 8.49
N VAL A 47 13.34 3.61 7.62
CA VAL A 47 14.40 3.46 6.60
C VAL A 47 15.75 3.17 7.26
N THR A 48 16.05 3.87 8.37
CA THR A 48 17.30 3.67 9.13
C THR A 48 17.33 2.31 9.81
N ALA A 49 16.23 1.89 10.43
CA ALA A 49 16.10 0.59 11.08
C ALA A 49 16.26 -0.58 10.10
N LEU A 50 15.88 -0.38 8.83
CA LEU A 50 16.07 -1.35 7.74
C LEU A 50 17.49 -1.35 7.15
N GLY A 51 18.42 -0.58 7.71
CA GLY A 51 19.83 -0.53 7.28
C GLY A 51 20.12 0.43 6.13
N TYR A 52 19.17 1.29 5.76
CA TYR A 52 19.33 2.28 4.69
C TYR A 52 19.47 3.69 5.27
N ARG A 53 19.95 4.64 4.47
CA ARG A 53 19.91 6.06 4.84
C ARG A 53 18.60 6.65 4.32
N PRO A 54 18.01 7.68 4.97
CA PRO A 54 16.85 8.38 4.41
C PRO A 54 17.07 8.84 2.96
N GLY A 55 18.30 9.24 2.60
CA GLY A 55 18.68 9.60 1.22
C GLY A 55 18.72 8.43 0.22
N SER A 56 18.56 7.18 0.67
CA SER A 56 18.37 6.00 -0.18
C SER A 56 16.95 5.92 -0.75
N VAL A 57 15.98 6.68 -0.20
CA VAL A 57 14.66 6.87 -0.82
C VAL A 57 14.81 7.78 -2.04
N ARG A 58 14.88 7.17 -3.22
CA ARG A 58 15.08 7.87 -4.50
C ARG A 58 13.78 8.24 -5.18
N ARG A 59 12.69 7.53 -4.84
CA ARG A 59 11.40 7.63 -5.53
C ARG A 59 10.28 7.63 -4.49
N ILE A 60 9.30 8.51 -4.68
CA ILE A 60 8.05 8.50 -3.90
C ILE A 60 6.90 8.44 -4.91
N VAL A 61 6.04 7.43 -4.77
CA VAL A 61 4.84 7.23 -5.59
C VAL A 61 3.62 7.48 -4.72
N LEU A 62 2.86 8.53 -4.99
CA LEU A 62 1.60 8.80 -4.29
C LEU A 62 0.46 8.18 -5.08
N THR A 63 -0.31 7.29 -4.48
CA THR A 63 -1.31 6.48 -5.21
C THR A 63 -2.58 7.27 -5.49
N HIS A 64 -3.14 7.94 -4.48
CA HIS A 64 -4.31 8.79 -4.63
C HIS A 64 -4.43 9.79 -3.47
N PHE A 65 -4.89 10.99 -3.79
CA PHE A 65 -5.53 11.88 -2.82
C PHE A 65 -7.02 11.49 -2.77
N HIS A 66 -7.62 11.43 -1.57
CA HIS A 66 -8.99 10.92 -1.35
C HIS A 66 -9.98 11.33 -2.47
N ALA A 67 -10.52 10.33 -3.16
CA ALA A 67 -11.41 10.52 -4.31
C ALA A 67 -12.84 10.85 -3.87
N LEU A 68 -13.44 11.88 -4.47
CA LEU A 68 -14.83 12.32 -4.22
C LEU A 68 -15.87 11.61 -5.14
N ASP A 69 -15.44 10.77 -6.09
CA ASP A 69 -16.30 10.10 -7.09
C ASP A 69 -16.31 8.57 -6.90
N ARG A 70 -17.28 8.09 -6.12
CA ARG A 70 -17.43 6.67 -5.75
C ARG A 70 -17.72 5.74 -6.95
N PRO A 71 -18.61 6.08 -7.92
CA PRO A 71 -18.83 5.23 -9.09
C PRO A 71 -17.58 4.99 -9.92
N ARG A 72 -16.77 6.04 -10.18
CA ARG A 72 -15.51 5.86 -10.93
C ARG A 72 -14.48 5.06 -10.15
N ALA A 73 -14.37 5.25 -8.83
CA ALA A 73 -13.48 4.46 -7.99
C ALA A 73 -13.84 2.96 -8.01
N LEU A 74 -15.14 2.64 -7.93
CA LEU A 74 -15.61 1.25 -7.98
C LEU A 74 -15.36 0.59 -9.36
N ALA A 75 -15.52 1.34 -10.45
CA ALA A 75 -15.21 0.83 -11.79
C ALA A 75 -13.71 0.52 -11.95
N SER A 76 -12.83 1.38 -11.44
CA SER A 76 -11.39 1.09 -11.38
C SER A 76 -11.08 -0.12 -10.52
N PHE A 77 -11.67 -0.21 -9.32
CA PHE A 77 -11.46 -1.33 -8.41
C PHE A 77 -11.84 -2.68 -9.06
N ARG A 78 -12.97 -2.76 -9.76
CA ARG A 78 -13.37 -3.98 -10.49
C ARG A 78 -12.36 -4.41 -11.54
N ARG A 79 -11.78 -3.47 -12.29
CA ARG A 79 -10.74 -3.76 -13.29
C ARG A 79 -9.45 -4.27 -12.64
N LEU A 80 -9.09 -3.76 -11.48
CA LEU A 80 -7.94 -4.25 -10.73
C LEU A 80 -8.21 -5.64 -10.13
N ALA A 81 -9.41 -5.88 -9.59
CA ALA A 81 -9.82 -7.17 -9.02
C ALA A 81 -9.87 -8.31 -10.06
N SER A 82 -9.99 -8.02 -11.36
CA SER A 82 -9.93 -9.04 -12.40
C SER A 82 -8.50 -9.53 -12.71
N LEU A 83 -7.46 -8.82 -12.25
CA LEU A 83 -6.08 -9.23 -12.45
C LEU A 83 -5.73 -10.41 -11.54
N ASP A 84 -4.93 -11.35 -12.04
CA ASP A 84 -4.33 -12.38 -11.19
C ASP A 84 -3.22 -11.77 -10.34
N THR A 85 -3.46 -11.71 -9.03
CA THR A 85 -2.59 -11.04 -8.07
C THR A 85 -2.48 -11.88 -6.80
N ASP A 86 -1.26 -12.21 -6.39
CA ASP A 86 -1.03 -13.04 -5.19
C ASP A 86 -1.19 -12.25 -3.88
N MET A 87 -0.85 -10.96 -3.89
CA MET A 87 -0.82 -10.08 -2.72
C MET A 87 -1.40 -8.69 -3.04
N ALA A 88 -2.13 -8.09 -2.09
CA ALA A 88 -2.64 -6.74 -2.21
C ALA A 88 -2.36 -5.91 -0.94
N CYS A 89 -1.87 -4.69 -1.14
CA CYS A 89 -1.73 -3.68 -0.10
C CYS A 89 -2.78 -2.59 -0.33
N PHE A 90 -3.33 -2.06 0.75
CA PHE A 90 -4.38 -1.05 0.67
C PHE A 90 -3.88 0.29 1.23
N GLY A 91 -4.60 1.38 1.00
CA GLY A 91 -4.30 2.62 1.71
C GLY A 91 -4.58 2.49 3.21
N HIS A 92 -5.56 1.66 3.60
CA HIS A 92 -6.01 1.41 4.98
C HIS A 92 -6.39 -0.07 5.13
N GLY A 93 -6.23 -0.63 6.33
CA GLY A 93 -6.58 -2.03 6.64
C GLY A 93 -5.43 -3.03 6.44
N ASP A 94 -5.66 -4.29 6.80
CA ASP A 94 -4.63 -5.32 6.69
C ASP A 94 -4.32 -5.70 5.23
N PRO A 95 -3.03 -5.90 4.87
CA PRO A 95 -2.69 -6.42 3.55
C PRO A 95 -3.20 -7.86 3.41
N VAL A 96 -3.57 -8.25 2.18
CA VAL A 96 -3.78 -9.66 1.85
C VAL A 96 -2.47 -10.20 1.31
N THR A 97 -1.82 -11.09 2.06
CA THR A 97 -0.45 -11.55 1.75
C THR A 97 -0.40 -12.81 0.89
N THR A 98 -1.52 -13.53 0.78
CA THR A 98 -1.68 -14.72 -0.08
C THR A 98 -3.11 -14.80 -0.60
N GLY A 99 -3.30 -15.23 -1.86
CA GLY A 99 -4.62 -15.46 -2.43
C GLY A 99 -5.43 -14.18 -2.67
N ALA A 100 -4.76 -13.04 -2.90
CA ALA A 100 -5.42 -11.75 -3.05
C ALA A 100 -6.47 -11.72 -4.19
N SER A 101 -6.25 -12.43 -5.29
CA SER A 101 -7.23 -12.59 -6.37
C SER A 101 -8.63 -12.96 -5.86
N ALA A 102 -8.75 -13.96 -4.99
CA ALA A 102 -10.04 -14.43 -4.49
C ALA A 102 -10.72 -13.38 -3.60
N VAL A 103 -9.93 -12.72 -2.74
CA VAL A 103 -10.43 -11.69 -1.82
C VAL A 103 -10.91 -10.46 -2.59
N LEU A 104 -10.13 -9.99 -3.57
CA LEU A 104 -10.47 -8.81 -4.37
C LEU A 104 -11.71 -9.05 -5.24
N ARG A 105 -11.83 -10.22 -5.86
CA ARG A 105 -13.01 -10.59 -6.68
C ARG A 105 -14.28 -10.61 -5.83
N LYS A 106 -14.24 -11.27 -4.67
CA LYS A 106 -15.37 -11.28 -3.73
C LYS A 106 -15.75 -9.87 -3.29
N ALA A 107 -14.77 -9.05 -2.91
CA ALA A 107 -15.03 -7.66 -2.51
C ALA A 107 -15.65 -6.84 -3.66
N ALA A 108 -15.24 -7.07 -4.91
CA ALA A 108 -15.82 -6.41 -6.08
C ALA A 108 -17.27 -6.83 -6.35
N GLU A 109 -17.61 -8.11 -6.11
CA GLU A 109 -18.97 -8.65 -6.19
C GLU A 109 -19.87 -8.06 -5.08
N ASP A 110 -19.38 -8.04 -3.84
CA ASP A 110 -20.12 -7.52 -2.68
C ASP A 110 -20.49 -6.04 -2.83
N HIS A 111 -19.66 -5.27 -3.55
CA HIS A 111 -19.93 -3.86 -3.86
C HIS A 111 -20.73 -3.66 -5.16
N SER A 112 -21.30 -4.73 -5.72
CA SER A 112 -22.15 -4.70 -6.93
C SER A 112 -23.64 -4.68 -6.66
N ALA A 113 -24.07 -4.97 -5.43
CA ALA A 113 -25.47 -4.83 -5.04
C ALA A 113 -25.77 -3.38 -4.63
N PRO A 114 -26.82 -2.73 -5.17
CA PRO A 114 -27.36 -1.53 -4.55
C PRO A 114 -27.82 -1.90 -3.13
N ARG A 115 -27.44 -1.09 -2.14
CA ARG A 115 -28.04 -1.15 -0.80
C ARG A 115 -29.48 -0.65 -0.85
#